data_AF-A0A4V1ISE8-F1
#
_entry.id   AF-A0A4V1ISE8-F1
#
_cell.length_a   1.000
_cell.length_b   1.000
_cell.length_c   1.000
_cell.angle_alpha   90.00
_cell.angle_beta   90.00
_cell.angle_gamma   90.00
#
_symmetry.space_group_name_H-M   'P 1'
#
loop_
_entity.id
_entity.type
_entity.pdbx_description
1 polymer ?
#
loop_
_entity_poly.entity_id
_entity_poly.type
_entity_poly.pdbx_seq_one_letter_code
_entity_poly.pdbx_strand_id
1 'polypeptide(L)'
;MNKNAKEKFVTFTLNVMDADLAPKIIVNSEGHAEIGKKKVERLIMSRILEDNNRDNPNGNPVTMENVKVIEIDKNKTNLKRNNIAIADASMVARNKKRTGTLHEWKGIDADKTNGELNNRYNVRFRGKYYGQYQSKDWAAWAYNLAAMKHNQEIGEKIDAGGLNDLEEPEGFKLAPRREKADNLPNGICLTARKHYKVQVSASGLKAKYFKLDELEKAKEHLKILNEIVKEKDDARIQAIQNMEIERIEVPCKNGNGNEMVAFIRASKTGKNELIVLVDDEDWHDLRKYEWSLANNKGYISGIVEGQRTSIHRYIMREKIKDHYENGGETVEVDHKHQNKLDNRKENLRLVSSSLNNQNKPKKEGCSSEFIGVCKPSNRRKYLAQISNGGVREHVGYYYTEYEAALAYDARAIEIYGEGARVNFPVK
;
A
#
# COMPACT_ATOMS: atom_id res chain seq x y z
N MET A 1 0.07 26.43 -52.15
CA MET A 1 0.54 25.08 -52.55
C MET A 1 1.80 24.78 -51.76
N ASN A 2 1.66 24.05 -50.65
CA ASN A 2 2.67 23.99 -49.60
C ASN A 2 3.63 22.80 -49.79
N LYS A 3 4.83 23.00 -49.26
CA LYS A 3 6.09 22.31 -49.56
C LYS A 3 6.09 20.83 -49.15
N ASN A 4 6.79 20.03 -49.97
CA ASN A 4 7.28 18.69 -49.66
C ASN A 4 7.95 18.62 -48.27
N ALA A 5 7.28 18.02 -47.29
CA ALA A 5 7.94 17.45 -46.13
C ALA A 5 8.30 16.00 -46.49
N LYS A 6 9.55 15.77 -46.91
CA LYS A 6 10.10 14.41 -46.96
C LYS A 6 10.20 13.91 -45.52
N GLU A 7 9.35 12.97 -45.13
CA GLU A 7 9.51 12.21 -43.90
C GLU A 7 10.92 11.57 -43.90
N LYS A 8 11.76 11.96 -42.94
CA LYS A 8 13.09 11.39 -42.77
C LYS A 8 12.96 10.07 -42.03
N PHE A 9 12.91 8.97 -42.77
CA PHE A 9 13.02 7.63 -42.21
C PHE A 9 14.48 7.29 -41.89
N VAL A 10 14.76 6.77 -40.71
CA VAL A 10 16.07 6.23 -40.36
C VAL A 10 16.03 4.72 -40.56
N THR A 11 16.85 4.21 -41.47
CA THR A 11 16.96 2.76 -41.71
C THR A 11 18.05 2.20 -40.81
N PHE A 12 17.71 1.25 -39.95
CA PHE A 12 18.68 0.58 -39.08
C PHE A 12 19.05 -0.79 -39.65
N THR A 13 20.35 -1.08 -39.75
CA THR A 13 20.87 -2.39 -40.15
C THR A 13 21.29 -3.15 -38.90
N LEU A 14 20.68 -4.31 -38.65
CA LEU A 14 21.08 -5.21 -37.55
C LEU A 14 22.29 -6.04 -37.95
N ASN A 15 23.35 -6.01 -37.12
CA ASN A 15 24.42 -7.00 -37.20
C ASN A 15 23.93 -8.32 -36.60
N VAL A 16 23.39 -9.19 -37.45
CA VAL A 16 23.18 -10.61 -37.18
C VAL A 16 24.19 -11.36 -38.05
N MET A 17 24.78 -12.45 -37.55
CA MET A 17 25.88 -13.21 -38.19
C MET A 17 25.54 -13.87 -39.55
N ASP A 18 24.49 -13.44 -40.25
CA ASP A 18 24.23 -13.80 -41.65
C ASP A 18 23.71 -12.57 -42.40
N ALA A 19 24.53 -12.07 -43.34
CA ALA A 19 24.34 -10.77 -44.00
C ALA A 19 23.12 -10.71 -44.93
N ASP A 20 22.51 -11.85 -45.29
CA ASP A 20 21.41 -11.91 -46.26
C ASP A 20 19.99 -12.00 -45.64
N LEU A 21 19.88 -11.92 -44.31
CA LEU A 21 18.59 -12.04 -43.59
C LEU A 21 18.32 -10.93 -42.55
N ALA A 22 19.08 -9.83 -42.57
CA ALA A 22 18.88 -8.72 -41.64
C ALA A 22 17.49 -8.06 -41.83
N PRO A 23 16.66 -7.95 -40.77
CA PRO A 23 15.34 -7.33 -40.86
C PRO A 23 15.46 -5.81 -41.02
N LYS A 24 14.65 -5.22 -41.91
CA LYS A 24 14.54 -3.76 -42.06
C LYS A 24 13.37 -3.28 -41.21
N ILE A 25 13.66 -2.77 -40.02
CA ILE A 25 12.67 -2.07 -39.20
C ILE A 25 12.71 -0.60 -39.59
N ILE A 26 11.59 -0.08 -40.09
CA ILE A 26 11.46 1.33 -40.46
C ILE A 26 10.84 2.03 -39.25
N VAL A 27 11.61 2.90 -38.61
CA VAL A 27 11.16 3.72 -37.48
C VAL A 27 10.92 5.14 -37.99
N ASN A 28 9.73 5.67 -37.69
CA ASN A 28 9.40 7.06 -38.03
C ASN A 28 10.07 8.05 -37.05
N SER A 29 9.98 9.35 -37.35
CA SER A 29 10.55 10.42 -36.51
C SER A 29 9.97 10.47 -35.09
N GLU A 30 8.83 9.84 -34.87
CA GLU A 30 8.15 9.75 -33.59
C GLU A 30 8.56 8.50 -32.77
N GLY A 31 9.43 7.63 -33.29
CA GLY A 31 9.93 6.45 -32.58
C GLY A 31 9.03 5.21 -32.72
N HIS A 32 8.01 5.29 -33.58
CA HIS A 32 7.10 4.21 -33.90
C HIS A 32 7.61 3.43 -35.13
N ALA A 33 7.51 2.10 -35.10
CA ALA A 33 7.99 1.24 -36.18
C ALA A 33 6.84 0.60 -36.99
N GLU A 34 6.97 0.58 -38.32
CA GLU A 34 6.11 -0.22 -39.22
C GLU A 34 6.83 -1.52 -39.64
N ILE A 35 6.06 -2.61 -39.74
CA ILE A 35 6.58 -3.97 -39.96
C ILE A 35 6.21 -4.46 -41.37
N GLY A 36 7.23 -4.67 -42.21
CA GLY A 36 7.13 -5.42 -43.47
C GLY A 36 7.07 -6.94 -43.23
N LYS A 37 6.73 -7.76 -44.24
CA LYS A 37 6.51 -9.22 -44.07
C LYS A 37 7.76 -10.06 -44.45
N LYS A 38 8.55 -10.56 -43.49
CA LYS A 38 9.50 -11.69 -43.66
C LYS A 38 9.60 -12.62 -42.41
N LYS A 39 10.03 -13.87 -42.65
CA LYS A 39 10.02 -15.00 -41.68
C LYS A 39 10.96 -14.82 -40.46
N VAL A 40 12.07 -14.08 -40.61
CA VAL A 40 13.04 -13.79 -39.54
C VAL A 40 12.53 -12.73 -38.56
N GLU A 41 11.73 -11.78 -39.03
CA GLU A 41 11.09 -10.75 -38.19
C GLU A 41 10.13 -11.38 -37.17
N ARG A 42 9.43 -12.47 -37.56
CA ARG A 42 8.51 -13.19 -36.68
C ARG A 42 9.21 -13.87 -35.51
N LEU A 43 10.44 -14.36 -35.69
CA LEU A 43 11.19 -15.08 -34.66
C LEU A 43 11.73 -14.12 -33.58
N ILE A 44 12.30 -12.99 -34.02
CA ILE A 44 12.82 -11.94 -33.11
C ILE A 44 11.66 -11.33 -32.33
N MET A 45 10.55 -11.01 -33.00
CA MET A 45 9.37 -10.45 -32.33
C MET A 45 8.72 -11.43 -31.37
N SER A 46 8.64 -12.73 -31.71
CA SER A 46 8.15 -13.75 -30.77
C SER A 46 8.96 -13.75 -29.48
N ARG A 47 10.29 -13.61 -29.58
CA ARG A 47 11.17 -13.59 -28.42
C ARG A 47 11.00 -12.35 -27.54
N ILE A 48 10.86 -11.18 -28.16
CA ILE A 48 10.62 -9.93 -27.43
C ILE A 48 9.27 -9.97 -26.71
N LEU A 49 8.24 -10.54 -27.35
CA LEU A 49 6.92 -10.73 -26.74
C LEU A 49 6.94 -11.73 -25.59
N GLU A 50 7.67 -12.84 -25.73
CA GLU A 50 7.90 -13.81 -24.65
C GLU A 50 8.54 -13.14 -23.43
N ASP A 51 9.61 -12.36 -23.65
CA ASP A 51 10.32 -11.67 -22.58
C ASP A 51 9.44 -10.60 -21.91
N ASN A 52 8.64 -9.84 -22.67
CA ASN A 52 7.70 -8.85 -22.11
C ASN A 52 6.58 -9.51 -21.26
N ASN A 53 6.02 -10.63 -21.74
CA ASN A 53 4.99 -11.37 -21.00
C ASN A 53 5.55 -12.04 -19.74
N ARG A 54 6.82 -12.45 -19.77
CA ARG A 54 7.52 -13.00 -18.60
C ARG A 54 7.66 -11.99 -17.47
N ASP A 55 7.85 -10.72 -17.81
CA ASP A 55 8.03 -9.63 -16.86
C ASP A 55 6.73 -9.08 -16.28
N ASN A 56 5.64 -9.25 -17.04
CA ASN A 56 4.30 -8.88 -16.62
C ASN A 56 3.40 -10.12 -16.50
N PRO A 57 3.71 -11.08 -15.60
CA PRO A 57 3.02 -12.36 -15.52
C PRO A 57 1.56 -12.26 -15.08
N ASN A 58 1.16 -11.11 -14.51
CA ASN A 58 -0.20 -10.81 -14.08
C ASN A 58 -0.99 -9.99 -15.14
N GLY A 59 -0.36 -9.65 -16.27
CA GLY A 59 -0.96 -8.96 -17.40
C GLY A 59 -1.64 -9.92 -18.39
N ASN A 60 -2.39 -9.35 -19.35
CA ASN A 60 -2.85 -10.16 -20.48
C ASN A 60 -1.64 -10.38 -21.39
N PRO A 61 -1.41 -11.61 -21.88
CA PRO A 61 -0.27 -11.88 -22.73
C PRO A 61 -0.38 -11.13 -24.07
N VAL A 62 0.68 -10.40 -24.38
CA VAL A 62 0.88 -9.69 -25.64
C VAL A 62 1.37 -10.69 -26.70
N THR A 63 0.66 -10.79 -27.81
CA THR A 63 0.91 -11.74 -28.91
C THR A 63 0.96 -10.98 -30.23
N MET A 64 1.57 -11.58 -31.26
CA MET A 64 1.65 -10.95 -32.59
C MET A 64 0.30 -10.51 -33.17
N GLU A 65 -0.80 -11.15 -32.75
CA GLU A 65 -2.16 -10.85 -33.21
C GLU A 65 -2.81 -9.66 -32.49
N ASN A 66 -2.33 -9.30 -31.29
CA ASN A 66 -2.97 -8.28 -30.44
C ASN A 66 -2.06 -7.11 -30.04
N VAL A 67 -0.81 -7.09 -30.49
CA VAL A 67 0.12 -5.94 -30.37
C VAL A 67 -0.45 -4.75 -31.11
N LYS A 68 -0.52 -3.59 -30.44
CA LYS A 68 -1.02 -2.34 -31.02
C LYS A 68 0.06 -1.28 -31.23
N VAL A 69 1.04 -1.22 -30.34
CA VAL A 69 2.10 -0.19 -30.35
C VAL A 69 3.41 -0.82 -29.90
N ILE A 70 4.48 -0.49 -30.62
CA ILE A 70 5.87 -0.78 -30.26
C ILE A 70 6.59 0.55 -30.27
N GLU A 71 7.11 0.97 -29.12
CA GLU A 71 7.86 2.21 -28.96
C GLU A 71 9.31 1.86 -28.65
N ILE A 72 10.24 2.47 -29.39
CA ILE A 72 11.68 2.24 -29.24
C ILE A 72 12.30 3.52 -28.68
N ASP A 73 13.14 3.40 -27.64
CA ASP A 73 13.88 4.52 -27.08
C ASP A 73 14.77 5.16 -28.16
N LYS A 74 14.39 6.37 -28.59
CA LYS A 74 15.05 7.10 -29.69
C LYS A 74 16.53 7.36 -29.44
N ASN A 75 16.95 7.38 -28.18
CA ASN A 75 18.34 7.62 -27.77
C ASN A 75 19.15 6.33 -27.63
N LYS A 76 18.54 5.15 -27.81
CA LYS A 76 19.19 3.85 -27.70
C LYS A 76 18.87 2.97 -28.92
N THR A 77 19.86 2.81 -29.78
CA THR A 77 19.68 2.27 -31.15
C THR A 77 19.69 0.74 -31.26
N ASN A 78 19.57 -0.01 -30.16
CA ASN A 78 19.54 -1.48 -30.17
C ASN A 78 18.24 -2.05 -29.58
N LEU A 79 17.79 -3.18 -30.15
CA LEU A 79 16.58 -3.89 -29.74
C LEU A 79 16.76 -4.69 -28.44
N LYS A 80 17.34 -4.07 -27.41
CA LYS A 80 17.45 -4.67 -26.08
C LYS A 80 16.13 -4.45 -25.32
N ARG A 81 15.77 -5.42 -24.49
CA ARG A 81 14.53 -5.47 -23.70
C ARG A 81 14.17 -4.17 -22.96
N ASN A 82 15.16 -3.48 -22.37
CA ASN A 82 14.91 -2.25 -21.60
C ASN A 82 14.69 -1.00 -22.49
N ASN A 83 14.80 -1.15 -23.81
CA ASN A 83 14.72 -0.05 -24.78
C ASN A 83 13.46 -0.15 -25.65
N ILE A 84 12.58 -1.12 -25.39
CA ILE A 84 11.36 -1.39 -26.17
C ILE A 84 10.16 -1.50 -25.23
N ALA A 85 9.10 -0.73 -25.50
CA ALA A 85 7.81 -0.86 -24.83
C ALA A 85 6.76 -1.43 -25.78
N ILE A 86 6.00 -2.45 -25.34
CA ILE A 86 4.97 -3.12 -26.14
C ILE A 86 3.66 -3.20 -25.37
N ALA A 87 2.54 -2.81 -26.00
CA ALA A 87 1.21 -2.87 -25.40
C ALA A 87 0.19 -3.62 -26.29
N ASP A 88 -0.66 -4.43 -25.64
CA ASP A 88 -1.82 -5.07 -26.28
C ASP A 88 -3.10 -4.20 -26.22
N ALA A 89 -4.11 -4.55 -27.02
CA ALA A 89 -5.39 -3.83 -27.08
C ALA A 89 -6.11 -3.67 -25.73
N SER A 90 -6.03 -4.66 -24.84
CA SER A 90 -6.57 -4.63 -23.48
C SER A 90 -5.72 -3.83 -22.50
N MET A 91 -4.38 -3.77 -22.68
CA MET A 91 -3.49 -2.89 -21.92
C MET A 91 -3.70 -1.44 -22.33
N VAL A 92 -3.83 -1.15 -23.62
CA VAL A 92 -4.19 0.18 -24.14
C VAL A 92 -5.58 0.59 -23.62
N ALA A 93 -6.56 -0.31 -23.64
CA ALA A 93 -7.90 -0.06 -23.10
C ALA A 93 -7.93 0.05 -21.55
N ARG A 94 -7.11 -0.72 -20.83
CA ARG A 94 -6.97 -0.62 -19.37
C ARG A 94 -6.26 0.66 -18.97
N ASN A 95 -5.21 1.07 -19.68
CA ASN A 95 -4.58 2.37 -19.46
C ASN A 95 -5.57 3.50 -19.73
N LYS A 96 -6.41 3.38 -20.78
CA LYS A 96 -7.57 4.27 -21.00
C LYS A 96 -8.64 4.21 -19.90
N LYS A 97 -8.85 3.07 -19.23
CA LYS A 97 -9.84 2.90 -18.14
C LYS A 97 -9.31 3.31 -16.75
N ARG A 98 -8.01 3.16 -16.50
CA ARG A 98 -7.34 3.54 -15.24
C ARG A 98 -7.23 5.06 -15.12
N THR A 99 -7.17 5.75 -16.24
CA THR A 99 -7.54 7.15 -16.39
C THR A 99 -9.06 7.24 -16.49
N GLY A 100 -9.76 7.23 -15.35
CA GLY A 100 -11.23 7.28 -15.27
C GLY A 100 -11.90 8.55 -15.83
N THR A 101 -11.17 9.33 -16.62
CA THR A 101 -11.63 10.51 -17.34
C THR A 101 -10.78 10.61 -18.60
N LEU A 102 -11.44 10.81 -19.74
CA LEU A 102 -10.85 10.98 -21.06
C LEU A 102 -10.05 12.29 -21.13
N HIS A 103 -8.95 12.43 -20.39
CA HIS A 103 -8.11 13.62 -20.37
C HIS A 103 -6.64 13.18 -20.45
N GLU A 104 -5.98 13.59 -21.52
CA GLU A 104 -4.64 13.17 -22.01
C GLU A 104 -3.46 13.37 -21.04
N TRP A 105 -3.68 13.81 -19.80
CA TRP A 105 -2.63 14.22 -18.87
C TRP A 105 -2.81 13.59 -17.48
N LYS A 106 -1.69 13.17 -16.87
CA LYS A 106 -1.62 12.53 -15.55
C LYS A 106 -1.93 13.50 -14.42
N GLY A 107 -2.61 12.98 -13.40
CA GLY A 107 -2.90 13.68 -12.16
C GLY A 107 -3.92 14.81 -12.29
N ILE A 108 -4.75 14.78 -13.32
CA ILE A 108 -5.81 15.75 -13.58
C ILE A 108 -7.17 15.05 -13.57
N ASP A 109 -8.08 15.55 -12.75
CA ASP A 109 -9.48 15.12 -12.73
C ASP A 109 -10.38 16.27 -13.20
N ALA A 110 -11.20 16.05 -14.24
CA ALA A 110 -12.20 17.01 -14.65
C ALA A 110 -13.32 17.10 -13.60
N ASP A 111 -13.64 18.32 -13.18
CA ASP A 111 -14.75 18.59 -12.26
C ASP A 111 -16.08 18.37 -12.98
N LYS A 112 -16.92 17.49 -12.41
CA LYS A 112 -18.25 17.18 -12.92
C LYS A 112 -19.27 17.52 -11.85
N THR A 113 -20.15 18.47 -12.13
CA THR A 113 -21.30 18.76 -11.26
C THR A 113 -22.55 18.28 -11.97
N ASN A 114 -23.34 17.43 -11.31
CA ASN A 114 -24.53 16.79 -11.89
C ASN A 114 -24.31 16.03 -13.23
N GLY A 115 -23.07 15.58 -13.48
CA GLY A 115 -22.72 14.83 -14.69
C GLY A 115 -22.27 15.69 -15.88
N GLU A 116 -22.34 17.02 -15.79
CA GLU A 116 -21.87 17.95 -16.82
C GLU A 116 -20.41 18.40 -16.55
N LEU A 117 -19.62 18.53 -17.62
CA LEU A 117 -18.22 18.95 -17.57
C LEU A 117 -18.14 20.47 -17.31
N ASN A 118 -17.58 20.88 -16.18
CA ASN A 118 -17.56 22.28 -15.76
C ASN A 118 -16.30 23.07 -16.18
N ASN A 119 -15.59 22.63 -17.24
CA ASN A 119 -14.33 23.26 -17.72
C ASN A 119 -13.37 23.64 -16.58
N ARG A 120 -13.25 22.74 -15.60
CA ARG A 120 -12.40 22.90 -14.42
C ARG A 120 -11.67 21.60 -14.15
N TYR A 121 -10.38 21.70 -13.86
CA TYR A 121 -9.44 20.58 -13.80
C TYR A 121 -8.72 20.59 -12.46
N ASN A 122 -8.99 19.59 -11.64
CA ASN A 122 -8.36 19.41 -10.33
C ASN A 122 -7.03 18.69 -10.48
N VAL A 123 -5.97 19.23 -9.89
CA VAL A 123 -4.62 18.66 -9.97
C VAL A 123 -4.27 17.95 -8.67
N ARG A 124 -3.83 16.70 -8.78
CA ARG A 124 -3.37 15.87 -7.65
C ARG A 124 -2.06 15.17 -7.97
N PHE A 125 -1.12 15.18 -7.01
CA PHE A 125 0.14 14.43 -7.08
C PHE A 125 0.35 13.66 -5.77
N ARG A 126 0.61 12.35 -5.86
CA ARG A 126 0.72 11.41 -4.71
C ARG A 126 -0.40 11.60 -3.66
N GLY A 127 -1.63 11.83 -4.13
CA GLY A 127 -2.83 12.01 -3.28
C GLY A 127 -3.01 13.41 -2.69
N LYS A 128 -2.02 14.31 -2.77
CA LYS A 128 -2.13 15.71 -2.35
C LYS A 128 -2.74 16.57 -3.46
N TYR A 129 -3.57 17.54 -3.10
CA TYR A 129 -4.23 18.47 -4.02
C TYR A 129 -3.38 19.73 -4.25
N TYR A 130 -3.19 20.11 -5.52
CA TYR A 130 -2.29 21.19 -5.93
C TYR A 130 -3.00 22.37 -6.62
N GLY A 131 -4.30 22.30 -6.85
CA GLY A 131 -5.07 23.42 -7.40
C GLY A 131 -6.17 22.98 -8.37
N GLN A 132 -6.98 23.95 -8.80
CA GLN A 132 -7.99 23.77 -9.84
C GLN A 132 -7.75 24.82 -10.92
N TYR A 133 -7.78 24.39 -12.19
CA TYR A 133 -7.48 25.24 -13.34
C TYR A 133 -8.61 25.17 -14.37
N GLN A 134 -8.82 26.26 -15.11
CA GLN A 134 -9.81 26.30 -16.20
C GLN A 134 -9.25 25.73 -17.50
N SER A 135 -7.91 25.74 -17.65
CA SER A 135 -7.21 25.12 -18.77
C SER A 135 -6.65 23.77 -18.37
N LYS A 136 -6.83 22.79 -19.27
CA LYS A 136 -6.33 21.43 -19.12
C LYS A 136 -4.79 21.40 -19.16
N ASP A 137 -4.18 22.24 -19.99
CA ASP A 137 -2.72 22.33 -20.11
C ASP A 137 -2.10 23.01 -18.89
N TRP A 138 -2.78 24.02 -18.33
CA TRP A 138 -2.36 24.63 -17.06
C TRP A 138 -2.41 23.62 -15.91
N ALA A 139 -3.45 22.77 -15.86
CA ALA A 139 -3.52 21.70 -14.88
C ALA A 139 -2.40 20.66 -15.06
N ALA A 140 -2.05 20.33 -16.31
CA ALA A 140 -1.00 19.37 -16.64
C ALA A 140 0.39 19.89 -16.26
N TRP A 141 0.63 21.18 -16.52
CA TRP A 141 1.86 21.86 -16.13
C TRP A 141 1.99 21.99 -14.61
N ALA A 142 0.90 22.30 -13.92
CA ALA A 142 0.87 22.35 -12.46
C ALA A 142 1.19 20.98 -11.81
N TYR A 143 0.77 19.87 -12.43
CA TYR A 143 1.17 18.53 -12.00
C TYR A 143 2.68 18.32 -12.17
N ASN A 144 3.26 18.76 -13.30
CA ASN A 144 4.70 18.67 -13.54
C ASN A 144 5.49 19.42 -12.48
N LEU A 145 5.10 20.67 -12.18
CA LEU A 145 5.72 21.47 -11.12
C LEU A 145 5.66 20.79 -9.74
N ALA A 146 4.51 20.17 -9.40
CA ALA A 146 4.35 19.44 -8.16
C ALA A 146 5.29 18.22 -8.06
N ALA A 147 5.43 17.47 -9.15
CA ALA A 147 6.31 16.32 -9.24
C ALA A 147 7.80 16.71 -9.18
N MET A 148 8.19 17.76 -9.91
CA MET A 148 9.56 18.30 -9.90
C MET A 148 9.95 18.80 -8.50
N LYS A 149 9.09 19.58 -7.84
CA LYS A 149 9.33 20.09 -6.49
C LYS A 149 9.52 18.97 -5.47
N HIS A 150 8.65 17.97 -5.49
CA HIS A 150 8.76 16.83 -4.59
C HIS A 150 10.11 16.12 -4.76
N ASN A 151 10.57 15.92 -5.98
CA ASN A 151 11.85 15.25 -6.25
C ASN A 151 13.05 16.07 -5.76
N GLN A 152 13.00 17.39 -5.89
CA GLN A 152 14.00 18.29 -5.31
C GLN A 152 14.06 18.17 -3.77
N GLU A 153 12.91 17.98 -3.11
CA GLU A 153 12.82 17.85 -1.65
C GLU A 153 13.36 16.51 -1.12
N ILE A 154 13.26 15.41 -1.89
CA ILE A 154 13.65 14.06 -1.42
C ILE A 154 14.89 13.46 -2.09
N GLY A 155 15.47 14.13 -3.11
CA GLY A 155 16.69 13.68 -3.78
C GLY A 155 16.55 12.50 -4.75
N GLU A 156 15.33 12.11 -5.15
CA GLU A 156 15.07 11.02 -6.11
C GLU A 156 15.07 11.52 -7.57
N LYS A 157 15.59 10.70 -8.51
CA LYS A 157 15.46 10.96 -9.97
C LYS A 157 14.07 10.56 -10.47
N ILE A 158 13.53 11.33 -11.42
CA ILE A 158 12.22 11.08 -12.03
C ILE A 158 12.30 9.79 -12.87
N ASP A 159 11.36 8.85 -12.67
CA ASP A 159 11.10 7.81 -13.67
C ASP A 159 10.63 8.48 -14.97
N ALA A 160 11.17 8.09 -16.13
CA ALA A 160 10.89 8.72 -17.43
C ALA A 160 9.39 8.76 -17.82
N GLY A 161 8.54 7.98 -17.12
CA GLY A 161 7.08 8.02 -17.23
C GLY A 161 6.36 8.88 -16.20
N GLY A 162 7.03 9.75 -15.44
CA GLY A 162 6.45 10.47 -14.29
C GLY A 162 5.77 11.81 -14.61
N LEU A 163 6.21 12.50 -15.66
CA LEU A 163 5.71 13.81 -16.06
C LEU A 163 4.73 13.73 -17.23
N ASN A 164 4.00 14.82 -17.44
CA ASN A 164 3.22 15.11 -18.63
C ASN A 164 4.15 15.73 -19.69
N ASP A 165 4.04 15.28 -20.94
CA ASP A 165 4.85 15.76 -22.07
C ASP A 165 4.29 17.06 -22.66
N LEU A 166 4.42 18.16 -21.92
CA LEU A 166 4.04 19.50 -22.37
C LEU A 166 5.09 20.55 -21.98
N GLU A 167 5.20 21.59 -22.80
CA GLU A 167 5.95 22.80 -22.48
C GLU A 167 5.15 23.73 -21.56
N GLU A 168 5.83 24.71 -20.96
CA GLU A 168 5.20 25.71 -20.10
C GLU A 168 4.12 26.50 -20.88
N PRO A 169 2.84 26.44 -20.47
CA PRO A 169 1.79 27.16 -21.17
C PRO A 169 1.93 28.68 -21.04
N GLU A 170 1.70 29.42 -22.13
CA GLU A 170 1.79 30.88 -22.12
C GLU A 170 0.85 31.50 -21.09
N GLY A 171 1.38 32.44 -20.29
CA GLY A 171 0.63 33.13 -19.25
C GLY A 171 0.26 32.27 -18.03
N PHE A 172 0.83 31.07 -17.88
CA PHE A 172 0.57 30.18 -16.75
C PHE A 172 0.71 30.90 -15.41
N LYS A 173 -0.33 30.77 -14.58
CA LYS A 173 -0.30 31.21 -13.19
C LYS A 173 -0.60 30.02 -12.30
N LEU A 174 0.31 29.73 -11.38
CA LEU A 174 0.07 28.72 -10.36
C LEU A 174 -1.18 29.12 -9.58
N ALA A 175 -2.15 28.21 -9.46
CA ALA A 175 -3.34 28.46 -8.67
C ALA A 175 -2.88 28.85 -7.26
N PRO A 176 -3.43 29.93 -6.68
CA PRO A 176 -3.12 30.26 -5.29
C PRO A 176 -3.46 29.01 -4.49
N ARG A 177 -2.46 28.45 -3.82
CA ARG A 177 -2.68 27.39 -2.87
C ARG A 177 -3.79 27.93 -1.97
N ARG A 178 -4.92 27.22 -1.83
CA ARG A 178 -5.86 27.55 -0.75
C ARG A 178 -4.98 27.59 0.48
N GLU A 179 -4.80 28.79 1.04
CA GLU A 179 -4.26 28.91 2.36
C GLU A 179 -5.18 28.02 3.18
N LYS A 180 -4.70 26.83 3.53
CA LYS A 180 -5.10 26.28 4.80
C LYS A 180 -4.84 27.44 5.76
N ALA A 181 -5.79 27.74 6.63
CA ALA A 181 -5.52 28.64 7.73
C ALA A 181 -4.42 27.98 8.59
N ASP A 182 -3.17 28.09 8.14
CA ASP A 182 -2.07 27.14 8.40
C ASP A 182 -1.36 27.42 9.73
N ASN A 183 -1.97 28.22 10.62
CA ASN A 183 -1.53 28.45 11.99
C ASN A 183 -2.69 28.38 13.00
N LEU A 184 -3.77 27.68 12.67
CA LEU A 184 -4.83 27.42 13.65
C LEU A 184 -4.45 26.22 14.54
N PRO A 185 -4.59 26.34 15.88
CA PRO A 185 -4.43 25.22 16.78
C PRO A 185 -5.33 24.03 16.39
N ASN A 186 -4.84 22.81 16.62
CA ASN A 186 -5.67 21.61 16.52
C ASN A 186 -6.93 21.77 17.37
N GLY A 187 -8.10 21.59 16.76
CA GLY A 187 -9.40 21.87 17.38
C GLY A 187 -10.03 23.21 16.99
N ILE A 188 -9.39 24.02 16.13
CA ILE A 188 -9.98 25.24 15.56
C ILE A 188 -9.95 25.17 14.03
N CYS A 189 -11.06 25.50 13.38
CA CYS A 189 -11.12 25.65 11.92
C CYS A 189 -11.85 26.93 11.49
N LEU A 190 -11.39 27.56 10.41
CA LEU A 190 -12.05 28.74 9.83
C LEU A 190 -13.13 28.29 8.82
N THR A 191 -14.34 28.79 9.00
CA THR A 191 -15.48 28.47 8.13
C THR A 191 -15.48 29.34 6.86
N ALA A 192 -16.20 28.90 5.82
CA ALA A 192 -16.37 29.68 4.58
C ALA A 192 -17.01 31.07 4.80
N ARG A 193 -17.72 31.27 5.92
CA ARG A 193 -18.30 32.56 6.32
C ARG A 193 -17.37 33.38 7.23
N LYS A 194 -16.07 33.07 7.28
CA LYS A 194 -15.03 33.74 8.09
C LYS A 194 -15.23 33.70 9.63
N HIS A 195 -16.02 32.76 10.14
CA HIS A 195 -16.09 32.50 11.59
C HIS A 195 -15.13 31.37 11.97
N TYR A 196 -14.47 31.50 13.12
CA TYR A 196 -13.71 30.42 13.76
C TYR A 196 -14.68 29.45 14.44
N LYS A 197 -14.48 28.16 14.16
CA LYS A 197 -15.21 27.06 14.76
C LYS A 197 -14.25 26.29 15.67
N VAL A 198 -14.57 26.24 16.95
CA VAL A 198 -13.86 25.43 17.95
C VAL A 198 -14.53 24.06 18.05
N GLN A 199 -13.75 22.99 18.09
CA GLN A 199 -14.22 21.62 18.24
C GLN A 199 -13.23 20.83 19.09
N VAL A 200 -13.73 20.23 20.17
CA VAL A 200 -12.99 19.24 20.97
C VAL A 200 -13.72 17.90 20.85
N SER A 201 -12.95 16.84 20.64
CA SER A 201 -13.44 15.47 20.62
C SER A 201 -12.89 14.73 21.83
N ALA A 202 -13.79 14.21 22.66
CA ALA A 202 -13.48 13.33 23.78
C ALA A 202 -14.52 12.20 23.82
N SER A 203 -14.15 11.05 24.39
CA SER A 203 -15.08 9.91 24.51
C SER A 203 -16.37 10.34 25.21
N GLY A 204 -17.51 10.19 24.53
CA GLY A 204 -18.83 10.56 25.07
C GLY A 204 -19.22 12.04 24.96
N LEU A 205 -18.36 12.95 24.50
CA LEU A 205 -18.71 14.36 24.26
C LEU A 205 -19.10 14.58 22.79
N LYS A 206 -20.38 14.89 22.55
CA LYS A 206 -20.83 15.43 21.27
C LYS A 206 -20.06 16.73 20.99
N ALA A 207 -19.49 16.83 19.79
CA ALA A 207 -18.77 18.02 19.35
C ALA A 207 -19.61 19.28 19.57
N LYS A 208 -19.25 20.09 20.57
CA LYS A 208 -19.80 21.42 20.75
C LYS A 208 -19.04 22.37 19.84
N TYR A 209 -19.77 23.17 19.07
CA TYR A 209 -19.20 24.18 18.21
C TYR A 209 -19.64 25.56 18.68
N PHE A 210 -18.69 26.47 18.72
CA PHE A 210 -18.92 27.90 18.89
C PHE A 210 -18.50 28.59 17.60
N LYS A 211 -19.29 29.57 17.14
CA LYS A 211 -18.92 30.45 16.02
C LYS A 211 -18.39 31.73 16.63
N LEU A 212 -17.13 32.04 16.37
CA LEU A 212 -16.46 33.21 16.92
C LEU A 212 -15.86 34.02 15.79
N ASP A 213 -15.91 35.34 15.91
CA ASP A 213 -15.39 36.27 14.89
C ASP A 213 -13.88 36.51 15.04
N GLU A 214 -13.31 36.17 16.18
CA GLU A 214 -11.91 36.42 16.54
C GLU A 214 -11.16 35.13 16.89
N LEU A 215 -9.90 35.03 16.45
CA LEU A 215 -9.04 33.88 16.69
C LEU A 215 -8.68 33.72 18.18
N GLU A 216 -8.38 34.81 18.87
CA GLU A 216 -7.99 34.75 20.29
C GLU A 216 -9.13 34.24 21.18
N LYS A 217 -10.37 34.69 20.94
CA LYS A 217 -11.57 34.14 21.59
C LYS A 217 -11.74 32.65 21.32
N ALA A 218 -11.40 32.19 20.11
CA ALA A 218 -11.46 30.78 19.75
C ALA A 218 -10.40 29.94 20.47
N LYS A 219 -9.18 30.48 20.67
CA LYS A 219 -8.12 29.84 21.45
C LYS A 219 -8.49 29.72 22.94
N GLU A 220 -9.08 30.77 23.52
CA GLU A 220 -9.52 30.76 24.91
C GLU A 220 -10.65 29.73 25.13
N HIS A 221 -11.65 29.71 24.24
CA HIS A 221 -12.70 28.68 24.27
C HIS A 221 -12.13 27.27 24.10
N LEU A 222 -11.14 27.07 23.24
CA LEU A 222 -10.47 25.77 23.09
C LEU A 222 -9.81 25.34 24.41
N LYS A 223 -9.13 26.27 25.10
CA LYS A 223 -8.48 26.00 26.39
C LYS A 223 -9.52 25.56 27.45
N ILE A 224 -10.59 26.33 27.62
CA ILE A 224 -11.66 26.02 28.59
C ILE A 224 -12.30 24.66 28.26
N LEU A 225 -12.58 24.39 26.98
CA LEU A 225 -13.16 23.11 26.58
C LEU A 225 -12.22 21.94 26.86
N ASN A 226 -10.91 22.11 26.64
CA ASN A 226 -9.92 21.08 26.96
C ASN A 226 -9.82 20.82 28.47
N GLU A 227 -9.90 21.85 29.30
CA GLU A 227 -9.93 21.71 30.77
C GLU A 227 -11.17 20.93 31.24
N ILE A 228 -12.36 21.30 30.75
CA ILE A 228 -13.62 20.58 31.06
C ILE A 228 -13.55 19.12 30.60
N VAL A 229 -13.00 18.89 29.41
CA VAL A 229 -12.80 17.53 28.87
C VAL A 229 -11.87 16.74 29.77
N LYS A 230 -10.75 17.33 30.17
CA LYS A 230 -9.76 16.70 31.04
C LYS A 230 -10.37 16.33 32.39
N GLU A 231 -11.07 17.25 33.06
CA GLU A 231 -11.73 16.96 34.35
C GLU A 231 -12.75 15.81 34.23
N LYS A 232 -13.52 15.78 33.15
CA LYS A 232 -14.48 14.69 32.89
C LYS A 232 -13.79 13.37 32.60
N ASP A 233 -12.71 13.39 31.82
CA ASP A 233 -11.92 12.19 31.54
C ASP A 233 -11.23 11.68 32.80
N ASP A 234 -10.67 12.56 33.64
CA ASP A 234 -10.06 12.22 34.93
C ASP A 234 -11.09 11.57 35.87
N ALA A 235 -12.29 12.17 36.01
CA ALA A 235 -13.36 11.60 36.81
C ALA A 235 -13.83 10.23 36.29
N ARG A 236 -13.91 10.08 34.96
CA ARG A 236 -14.25 8.81 34.30
C ARG A 236 -13.17 7.76 34.52
N ILE A 237 -11.89 8.12 34.40
CA ILE A 237 -10.76 7.23 34.64
C ILE A 237 -10.76 6.76 36.09
N GLN A 238 -11.00 7.66 37.05
CA GLN A 238 -11.11 7.30 38.46
C GLN A 238 -12.26 6.31 38.70
N ALA A 239 -13.41 6.52 38.06
CA ALA A 239 -14.52 5.58 38.14
C ALA A 239 -14.15 4.19 37.59
N ILE A 240 -13.41 4.12 36.47
CA ILE A 240 -12.93 2.87 35.87
C ILE A 240 -11.91 2.17 36.77
N GLN A 241 -11.01 2.92 37.43
CA GLN A 241 -10.06 2.34 38.38
C GLN A 241 -10.74 1.67 39.57
N ASN A 242 -11.93 2.15 39.95
CA ASN A 242 -12.72 1.59 41.05
C ASN A 242 -13.69 0.49 40.61
N MET A 243 -13.78 0.16 39.31
CA MET A 243 -14.64 -0.93 38.82
C MET A 243 -14.04 -2.30 39.13
N GLU A 244 -14.88 -3.27 39.46
CA GLU A 244 -14.45 -4.67 39.51
C GLU A 244 -14.16 -5.21 38.10
N ILE A 245 -13.12 -6.04 38.01
CA ILE A 245 -12.71 -6.67 36.76
C ILE A 245 -13.77 -7.70 36.34
N GLU A 246 -14.32 -7.52 35.15
CA GLU A 246 -15.24 -8.48 34.56
C GLU A 246 -14.49 -9.73 34.08
N ARG A 247 -14.98 -10.91 34.47
CA ARG A 247 -14.35 -12.21 34.20
C ARG A 247 -15.30 -13.18 33.51
N ILE A 248 -14.73 -14.07 32.72
CA ILE A 248 -15.44 -15.18 32.06
C ILE A 248 -14.67 -16.48 32.25
N GLU A 249 -15.40 -17.57 32.43
CA GLU A 249 -14.84 -18.91 32.52
C GLU A 249 -14.48 -19.41 31.11
N VAL A 250 -13.20 -19.75 30.91
CA VAL A 250 -12.69 -20.30 29.64
C VAL A 250 -11.92 -21.59 29.89
N PRO A 251 -11.95 -22.57 28.96
CA PRO A 251 -11.16 -23.79 29.11
C PRO A 251 -9.68 -23.49 29.20
N CYS A 252 -9.00 -24.11 30.17
CA CYS A 252 -7.55 -24.02 30.30
C CYS A 252 -6.88 -24.57 29.04
N LYS A 253 -5.86 -23.88 28.51
CA LYS A 253 -5.09 -24.33 27.34
C LYS A 253 -4.49 -25.73 27.51
N ASN A 254 -4.20 -26.12 28.75
CA ASN A 254 -3.56 -27.39 29.09
C ASN A 254 -4.58 -28.55 29.20
N GLY A 255 -5.87 -28.29 28.99
CA GLY A 255 -6.95 -29.28 29.11
C GLY A 255 -7.43 -29.57 30.54
N ASN A 256 -6.79 -28.98 31.55
CA ASN A 256 -7.14 -29.20 32.96
C ASN A 256 -8.11 -28.14 33.47
N GLY A 257 -9.41 -28.42 33.30
CA GLY A 257 -10.48 -27.59 33.84
C GLY A 257 -10.63 -26.23 33.14
N ASN A 258 -11.24 -25.28 33.84
CA ASN A 258 -11.49 -23.93 33.35
C ASN A 258 -10.76 -22.89 34.21
N GLU A 259 -10.40 -21.77 33.59
CA GLU A 259 -9.79 -20.60 34.23
C GLU A 259 -10.71 -19.38 34.12
N MET A 260 -10.66 -18.51 35.14
CA MET A 260 -11.39 -17.24 35.14
C MET A 260 -10.51 -16.16 34.53
N VAL A 261 -10.90 -15.67 33.35
CA VAL A 261 -10.10 -14.73 32.57
C VAL A 261 -10.81 -13.39 32.44
N ALA A 262 -10.07 -12.31 32.64
CA ALA A 262 -10.60 -10.97 32.45
C ALA A 262 -10.96 -10.73 30.97
N PHE A 263 -12.04 -10.00 30.72
CA PHE A 263 -12.43 -9.67 29.36
C PHE A 263 -12.95 -8.24 29.21
N ILE A 264 -12.80 -7.71 28.00
CA ILE A 264 -13.45 -6.47 27.58
C ILE A 264 -14.39 -6.72 26.40
N ARG A 265 -15.35 -5.82 26.21
CA ARG A 265 -16.27 -5.84 25.07
C ARG A 265 -15.73 -5.00 23.93
N ALA A 266 -15.75 -5.56 22.72
CA ALA A 266 -15.49 -4.84 21.49
C ALA A 266 -16.73 -4.87 20.59
N SER A 267 -17.00 -3.77 19.89
CA SER A 267 -18.13 -3.69 18.96
C SER A 267 -17.82 -4.37 17.63
N LYS A 268 -18.81 -5.06 17.05
CA LYS A 268 -18.81 -5.54 15.66
C LYS A 268 -19.92 -4.84 14.87
N THR A 269 -19.65 -4.48 13.62
CA THR A 269 -20.65 -3.93 12.69
C THR A 269 -21.92 -4.79 12.71
N GLY A 270 -23.06 -4.21 13.08
CA GLY A 270 -24.33 -4.96 13.24
C GLY A 270 -24.81 -5.23 14.67
N LYS A 271 -24.23 -4.59 15.70
CA LYS A 271 -24.60 -4.64 17.14
C LYS A 271 -24.20 -5.88 17.95
N ASN A 272 -23.46 -6.83 17.37
CA ASN A 272 -22.95 -7.94 18.19
C ASN A 272 -21.69 -7.50 18.95
N GLU A 273 -21.70 -7.66 20.27
CA GLU A 273 -20.53 -7.50 21.13
C GLU A 273 -19.62 -8.72 20.99
N LEU A 274 -18.31 -8.48 20.96
CA LEU A 274 -17.28 -9.50 20.97
C LEU A 274 -16.58 -9.48 22.32
N ILE A 275 -16.36 -10.66 22.87
CA ILE A 275 -15.54 -10.86 24.07
C ILE A 275 -14.08 -10.91 23.64
N VAL A 276 -13.25 -10.10 24.30
CA VAL A 276 -11.81 -10.01 24.08
C VAL A 276 -11.11 -10.30 25.40
N LEU A 277 -10.34 -11.39 25.46
CA LEU A 277 -9.63 -11.82 26.66
C LEU A 277 -8.36 -10.98 26.85
N VAL A 278 -8.10 -10.57 28.08
CA VAL A 278 -6.98 -9.69 28.47
C VAL A 278 -6.46 -10.11 29.85
N ASP A 279 -5.27 -9.64 30.22
CA ASP A 279 -4.75 -9.82 31.57
C ASP A 279 -5.38 -8.80 32.53
N ASP A 280 -5.46 -9.18 33.81
CA ASP A 280 -6.02 -8.34 34.88
C ASP A 280 -5.34 -6.96 34.96
N GLU A 281 -4.02 -6.94 34.79
CA GLU A 281 -3.19 -5.72 34.87
C GLU A 281 -3.47 -4.71 33.75
N ASP A 282 -3.94 -5.17 32.58
CA ASP A 282 -4.24 -4.30 31.45
C ASP A 282 -5.73 -3.88 31.42
N TRP A 283 -6.59 -4.54 32.20
CA TRP A 283 -8.05 -4.43 32.08
C TRP A 283 -8.56 -3.00 32.28
N HIS A 284 -8.16 -2.34 33.38
CA HIS A 284 -8.61 -0.97 33.70
C HIS A 284 -8.13 0.04 32.65
N ASP A 285 -6.90 -0.14 32.16
CA ASP A 285 -6.29 0.75 31.17
C ASP A 285 -7.01 0.63 29.82
N LEU A 286 -7.30 -0.60 29.40
CA LEU A 286 -8.03 -0.89 28.18
C LEU A 286 -9.48 -0.39 28.21
N ARG A 287 -10.14 -0.42 29.37
CA ARG A 287 -11.51 0.08 29.56
C ARG A 287 -11.65 1.60 29.42
N LYS A 288 -10.54 2.35 29.41
CA LYS A 288 -10.56 3.78 29.12
C LYS A 288 -10.99 4.08 27.67
N TYR A 289 -10.91 3.10 26.77
CA TYR A 289 -11.13 3.28 25.34
C TYR A 289 -12.26 2.38 24.80
N GLU A 290 -12.87 2.83 23.70
CA GLU A 290 -13.81 2.02 22.93
C GLU A 290 -13.06 1.21 21.87
N TRP A 291 -13.35 -0.10 21.82
CA TRP A 291 -12.70 -1.04 20.92
C TRP A 291 -13.71 -1.62 19.92
N SER A 292 -13.25 -1.87 18.69
CA SER A 292 -14.09 -2.37 17.59
C SER A 292 -13.32 -3.32 16.67
N LEU A 293 -14.02 -4.28 16.08
CA LEU A 293 -13.45 -5.17 15.06
C LEU A 293 -13.15 -4.40 13.78
N ALA A 294 -11.89 -4.36 13.36
CA ALA A 294 -11.47 -3.68 12.13
C ALA A 294 -11.81 -4.52 10.87
N ASN A 295 -12.39 -3.85 9.87
CA ASN A 295 -12.86 -4.48 8.62
C ASN A 295 -11.78 -5.18 7.78
N ASN A 296 -10.50 -4.78 7.85
CA ASN A 296 -9.48 -5.24 6.90
C ASN A 296 -8.59 -6.40 7.38
N LYS A 297 -8.58 -6.75 8.68
CA LYS A 297 -7.65 -7.76 9.21
C LYS A 297 -8.20 -8.58 10.39
N GLY A 298 -9.43 -8.33 10.84
CA GLY A 298 -10.03 -9.03 11.98
C GLY A 298 -9.36 -8.76 13.33
N TYR A 299 -8.56 -7.69 13.44
CA TYR A 299 -8.00 -7.24 14.71
C TYR A 299 -8.94 -6.26 15.39
N ILE A 300 -8.93 -6.29 16.72
CA ILE A 300 -9.61 -5.30 17.55
C ILE A 300 -8.77 -4.01 17.56
N SER A 301 -9.41 -2.88 17.26
CA SER A 301 -8.80 -1.55 17.21
C SER A 301 -9.70 -0.48 17.80
N GLY A 302 -9.08 0.55 18.38
CA GLY A 302 -9.74 1.71 18.97
C GLY A 302 -8.99 3.00 18.63
N ILE A 303 -9.52 4.13 19.11
CA ILE A 303 -8.82 5.42 19.07
C ILE A 303 -8.21 5.65 20.45
N VAL A 304 -6.88 5.66 20.50
CA VAL A 304 -6.09 5.92 21.71
C VAL A 304 -5.33 7.22 21.45
N GLU A 305 -5.54 8.23 22.28
CA GLU A 305 -4.86 9.53 22.17
C GLU A 305 -4.96 10.17 20.76
N GLY A 306 -6.12 10.00 20.12
CA GLY A 306 -6.37 10.52 18.76
C GLY A 306 -5.77 9.68 17.63
N GLN A 307 -5.04 8.60 17.93
CA GLN A 307 -4.47 7.69 16.94
C GLN A 307 -5.22 6.36 16.90
N ARG A 308 -5.35 5.79 15.70
CA ARG A 308 -5.94 4.47 15.53
C ARG A 308 -4.93 3.41 15.94
N THR A 309 -5.24 2.67 17.00
CA THR A 309 -4.33 1.70 17.62
C THR A 309 -5.02 0.33 17.74
N SER A 310 -4.30 -0.76 17.47
CA SER A 310 -4.79 -2.11 17.73
C SER A 310 -4.54 -2.51 19.18
N ILE A 311 -5.43 -3.32 19.76
CA ILE A 311 -5.39 -3.65 21.19
C ILE A 311 -4.09 -4.37 21.57
N HIS A 312 -3.67 -5.35 20.76
CA HIS A 312 -2.43 -6.10 20.99
C HIS A 312 -1.18 -5.22 20.96
N ARG A 313 -1.17 -4.16 20.13
CA ARG A 313 -0.06 -3.20 20.10
C ARG A 313 -0.06 -2.29 21.32
N TYR A 314 -1.25 -1.92 21.78
CA TYR A 314 -1.38 -1.10 22.98
C TYR A 314 -0.92 -1.85 24.24
N ILE A 315 -1.29 -3.13 24.37
CA ILE A 315 -0.84 -3.99 25.47
C ILE A 315 0.68 -4.17 25.46
N MET A 316 1.26 -4.35 24.28
CA MET A 316 2.71 -4.57 24.12
C MET A 316 3.53 -3.27 24.01
N ARG A 317 2.93 -2.09 24.24
CA ARG A 317 3.57 -0.79 23.95
C ARG A 317 4.89 -0.58 24.68
N GLU A 318 4.99 -0.98 25.96
CA GLU A 318 6.23 -0.82 26.74
C GLU A 318 7.32 -1.74 26.17
N LYS A 319 7.00 -3.01 25.91
CA LYS A 319 7.96 -3.94 25.26
C LYS A 319 8.40 -3.46 23.88
N ILE A 320 7.50 -2.86 23.10
CA ILE A 320 7.83 -2.28 21.79
C ILE A 320 8.77 -1.08 21.96
N LYS A 321 8.49 -0.20 22.92
CA LYS A 321 9.31 0.96 23.23
C LYS A 321 10.71 0.54 23.69
N ASP A 322 10.78 -0.36 24.67
CA ASP A 322 12.04 -0.93 25.17
C ASP A 322 12.85 -1.57 24.03
N HIS A 323 12.19 -2.30 23.11
CA HIS A 323 12.86 -2.88 21.95
C HIS A 323 13.55 -1.83 21.08
N TYR A 324 12.86 -0.74 20.76
CA TYR A 324 13.41 0.34 19.94
C TYR A 324 14.47 1.18 20.66
N GLU A 325 14.30 1.45 21.96
CA GLU A 325 15.29 2.17 22.76
C GLU A 325 16.62 1.42 22.86
N ASN A 326 16.57 0.09 22.79
CA ASN A 326 17.76 -0.77 22.75
C ASN A 326 18.27 -1.04 21.33
N GLY A 327 17.90 -0.22 20.34
CA GLY A 327 18.38 -0.32 18.97
C GLY A 327 17.79 -1.49 18.16
N GLY A 328 16.66 -2.02 18.61
CA GLY A 328 15.97 -3.13 17.95
C GLY A 328 15.41 -2.78 16.57
N GLU A 329 15.29 -3.80 15.73
CA GLU A 329 14.73 -3.68 14.38
C GLU A 329 13.20 -3.48 14.41
N THR A 330 12.60 -3.29 13.23
CA THR A 330 11.13 -3.19 13.13
C THR A 330 10.47 -4.53 13.50
N VAL A 331 9.61 -4.48 14.52
CA VAL A 331 8.86 -5.64 15.03
C VAL A 331 7.36 -5.49 14.84
N GLU A 332 6.71 -6.64 14.71
CA GLU A 332 5.26 -6.81 14.72
C GLU A 332 4.85 -7.57 15.99
N VAL A 333 3.60 -7.35 16.42
CA VAL A 333 3.01 -8.10 17.53
C VAL A 333 2.13 -9.19 16.93
N ASP A 334 2.45 -10.44 17.22
CA ASP A 334 1.78 -11.63 16.71
C ASP A 334 1.08 -12.41 17.83
N HIS A 335 0.02 -13.13 17.47
CA HIS A 335 -0.74 -14.01 18.36
C HIS A 335 -0.23 -15.44 18.22
N LYS A 336 0.45 -15.98 19.24
CA LYS A 336 1.06 -17.32 19.25
C LYS A 336 0.07 -18.42 18.82
N HIS A 337 -1.16 -18.36 19.33
CA HIS A 337 -2.22 -19.33 19.04
C HIS A 337 -3.18 -18.89 17.91
N GLN A 338 -2.85 -17.83 17.17
CA GLN A 338 -3.66 -17.27 16.07
C GLN A 338 -5.08 -16.81 16.45
N ASN A 339 -5.44 -16.85 17.74
CA ASN A 339 -6.69 -16.32 18.24
C ASN A 339 -6.57 -14.82 18.51
N LYS A 340 -7.14 -13.99 17.62
CA LYS A 340 -7.10 -12.52 17.69
C LYS A 340 -7.98 -11.92 18.79
N LEU A 341 -8.85 -12.73 19.40
CA LEU A 341 -9.70 -12.32 20.53
C LEU A 341 -9.03 -12.61 21.88
N ASP A 342 -8.00 -13.47 21.92
CA ASP A 342 -7.17 -13.68 23.11
C ASP A 342 -5.96 -12.73 23.05
N ASN A 343 -6.01 -11.62 23.78
CA ASN A 343 -4.96 -10.60 23.79
C ASN A 343 -4.17 -10.59 25.10
N ARG A 344 -4.22 -11.68 25.88
CA ARG A 344 -3.34 -11.89 27.02
C ARG A 344 -1.88 -11.91 26.58
N LYS A 345 -0.98 -11.33 27.37
CA LYS A 345 0.46 -11.23 27.13
C LYS A 345 1.11 -12.58 26.87
N GLU A 346 0.62 -13.64 27.50
CA GLU A 346 1.07 -15.02 27.22
C GLU A 346 0.84 -15.44 25.76
N ASN A 347 -0.25 -14.98 25.13
CA ASN A 347 -0.59 -15.24 23.73
C ASN A 347 0.06 -14.25 22.76
N LEU A 348 0.67 -13.16 23.24
CA LEU A 348 1.33 -12.17 22.41
C LEU A 348 2.84 -12.41 22.34
N ARG A 349 3.45 -12.07 21.22
CA ARG A 349 4.91 -12.04 21.05
C ARG A 349 5.33 -10.94 20.09
N LEU A 350 6.52 -10.37 20.34
CA LEU A 350 7.20 -9.56 19.35
C LEU A 350 7.88 -10.50 18.35
N VAL A 351 7.63 -10.26 17.07
CA VAL A 351 8.20 -11.03 15.97
C VAL A 351 8.75 -10.09 14.93
N SER A 352 9.81 -10.48 14.24
CA SER A 352 10.22 -9.79 13.03
C SER A 352 9.13 -9.95 11.95
N SER A 353 9.08 -9.03 10.99
CA SER A 353 8.17 -9.19 9.84
C SER A 353 8.46 -10.48 9.05
N SER A 354 9.69 -11.02 9.06
CA SER A 354 10.01 -12.30 8.42
C SER A 354 9.34 -13.49 9.14
N LEU A 355 9.43 -13.52 10.47
CA LEU A 355 8.80 -14.56 11.29
C LEU A 355 7.27 -14.48 11.23
N ASN A 356 6.69 -13.27 11.26
CA ASN A 356 5.24 -13.11 11.08
C ASN A 356 4.77 -13.61 9.70
N ASN A 357 5.55 -13.35 8.65
CA ASN A 357 5.23 -13.84 7.31
C ASN A 357 5.29 -15.36 7.20
N GLN A 358 6.12 -16.04 7.99
CA GLN A 358 6.16 -17.51 8.05
C GLN A 358 4.85 -18.10 8.58
N ASN A 359 4.17 -17.40 9.50
CA ASN A 359 2.89 -17.84 10.06
C ASN A 359 1.71 -17.71 9.10
N LYS A 360 1.90 -17.12 7.91
CA LYS A 360 0.82 -16.99 6.92
C LYS A 360 0.40 -18.37 6.40
N PRO A 361 -0.91 -18.68 6.35
CA PRO A 361 -1.37 -19.91 5.74
C PRO A 361 -0.99 -19.94 4.26
N LYS A 362 -0.73 -21.14 3.75
CA LYS A 362 -0.51 -21.36 2.32
C LYS A 362 -1.79 -21.01 1.56
N LYS A 363 -1.67 -20.36 0.40
CA LYS A 363 -2.83 -20.05 -0.44
C LYS A 363 -3.38 -21.33 -1.06
N GLU A 364 -4.68 -21.38 -1.30
CA GLU A 364 -5.31 -22.47 -2.05
C GLU A 364 -4.75 -22.53 -3.49
N GLY A 365 -4.69 -23.75 -4.06
CA GLY A 365 -4.20 -23.99 -5.41
C GLY A 365 -2.67 -24.02 -5.57
N CYS A 366 -1.92 -24.12 -4.48
CA CYS A 366 -0.47 -24.32 -4.55
C CYS A 366 -0.12 -25.74 -5.04
N SER A 367 1.06 -25.90 -5.66
CA SER A 367 1.55 -27.17 -6.22
C SER A 367 2.02 -28.19 -5.18
N SER A 368 1.80 -27.91 -3.90
CA SER A 368 2.23 -28.69 -2.76
C SER A 368 1.36 -28.31 -1.55
N GLU A 369 1.16 -29.21 -0.60
CA GLU A 369 0.49 -28.95 0.68
C GLU A 369 1.44 -28.38 1.74
N PHE A 370 2.73 -28.74 1.68
CA PHE A 370 3.73 -28.36 2.69
C PHE A 370 4.24 -26.91 2.54
N ILE A 371 4.39 -26.22 3.66
CA ILE A 371 4.91 -24.85 3.77
C ILE A 371 6.35 -24.82 3.23
N GLY A 372 6.68 -23.78 2.47
CA GLY A 372 8.00 -23.60 1.88
C GLY A 372 8.31 -24.50 0.67
N VAL A 373 7.39 -25.41 0.31
CA VAL A 373 7.56 -26.34 -0.81
C VAL A 373 6.73 -25.93 -2.02
N CYS A 374 7.34 -25.97 -3.20
CA CYS A 374 6.64 -25.85 -4.47
C CYS A 374 7.24 -26.76 -5.54
N LYS A 375 6.43 -27.12 -6.55
CA LYS A 375 6.88 -27.85 -7.73
C LYS A 375 7.00 -26.89 -8.93
N PRO A 376 8.21 -26.51 -9.36
CA PRO A 376 8.39 -25.68 -10.55
C PRO A 376 7.94 -26.43 -11.81
N SER A 377 7.19 -25.78 -12.71
CA SER A 377 6.66 -26.41 -13.93
C SER A 377 7.74 -26.94 -14.88
N ASN A 378 8.94 -26.38 -14.81
CA ASN A 378 10.09 -26.74 -15.65
C ASN A 378 11.00 -27.80 -15.02
N ARG A 379 10.67 -28.37 -13.85
CA ARG A 379 11.50 -29.37 -13.16
C ARG A 379 10.67 -30.53 -12.64
N ARG A 380 11.26 -31.73 -12.65
CA ARG A 380 10.66 -32.93 -12.07
C ARG A 380 10.84 -33.05 -10.55
N LYS A 381 11.48 -32.06 -9.92
CA LYS A 381 11.84 -32.05 -8.48
C LYS A 381 11.04 -30.99 -7.73
N TYR A 382 10.76 -31.25 -6.46
CA TYR A 382 10.21 -30.27 -5.54
C TYR A 382 11.32 -29.34 -5.05
N LEU A 383 10.99 -28.07 -4.91
CA LEU A 383 11.87 -27.02 -4.42
C LEU A 383 11.47 -26.69 -2.98
N ALA A 384 12.42 -26.76 -2.05
CA ALA A 384 12.31 -26.19 -0.72
C ALA A 384 12.94 -24.78 -0.72
N GLN A 385 12.19 -23.79 -0.25
CA GLN A 385 12.64 -22.41 -0.14
C GLN A 385 12.08 -21.75 1.12
N ILE A 386 12.86 -20.86 1.69
CA ILE A 386 12.54 -20.13 2.94
C ILE A 386 12.78 -18.64 2.74
N SER A 387 12.12 -17.77 3.50
CA SER A 387 12.32 -16.32 3.35
C SER A 387 12.82 -15.68 4.63
N ASN A 388 14.12 -15.40 4.68
CA ASN A 388 14.73 -14.71 5.81
C ASN A 388 14.95 -13.23 5.49
N GLY A 389 14.48 -12.32 6.36
CA GLY A 389 14.64 -10.87 6.16
C GLY A 389 14.07 -10.32 4.83
N GLY A 390 13.07 -10.98 4.24
CA GLY A 390 12.50 -10.60 2.93
C GLY A 390 13.27 -11.12 1.71
N VAL A 391 14.41 -11.78 1.91
CA VAL A 391 15.16 -12.47 0.86
C VAL A 391 14.66 -13.91 0.78
N ARG A 392 14.49 -14.45 -0.43
CA ARG A 392 14.20 -15.89 -0.62
C ARG A 392 15.50 -16.65 -0.69
N GLU A 393 15.67 -17.57 0.24
CA GLU A 393 16.77 -18.51 0.29
C GLU A 393 16.31 -19.85 -0.29
N HIS A 394 17.13 -20.39 -1.20
CA HIS A 394 16.93 -21.68 -1.81
C HIS A 394 17.55 -22.78 -0.93
N VAL A 395 16.73 -23.62 -0.31
CA VAL A 395 17.19 -24.69 0.56
C VAL A 395 17.69 -25.88 -0.26
N GLY A 396 16.93 -26.30 -1.28
CA GLY A 396 17.32 -27.45 -2.11
C GLY A 396 16.25 -27.93 -3.07
N TYR A 397 16.65 -28.85 -3.97
CA TYR A 397 15.73 -29.61 -4.82
C TYR A 397 15.70 -31.08 -4.38
N TYR A 398 14.49 -31.60 -4.20
CA TYR A 398 14.24 -32.94 -3.69
C TYR A 398 13.30 -33.72 -4.63
N TYR A 399 13.35 -35.04 -4.58
CA TYR A 399 12.55 -35.87 -5.49
C TYR A 399 11.11 -35.98 -5.02
N THR A 400 10.91 -35.99 -3.70
CA THR A 400 9.59 -36.06 -3.10
C THR A 400 9.23 -34.74 -2.41
N GLU A 401 7.93 -34.50 -2.30
CA GLU A 401 7.40 -33.34 -1.60
C GLU A 401 7.73 -33.39 -0.09
N TYR A 402 7.72 -34.61 0.46
CA TYR A 402 8.04 -34.90 1.86
C TYR A 402 9.50 -34.59 2.20
N GLU A 403 10.46 -34.99 1.36
CA GLU A 403 11.88 -34.65 1.52
C GLU A 403 12.12 -33.13 1.50
N ALA A 404 11.45 -32.42 0.58
CA ALA A 404 11.52 -30.96 0.52
C ALA A 404 10.94 -30.31 1.78
N ALA A 405 9.87 -30.86 2.33
CA ALA A 405 9.25 -30.38 3.55
C ALA A 405 10.14 -30.60 4.78
N LEU A 406 10.81 -31.75 4.90
CA LEU A 406 11.80 -32.00 5.96
C LEU A 406 13.00 -31.05 5.88
N ALA A 407 13.50 -30.80 4.66
CA ALA A 407 14.59 -29.86 4.46
C ALA A 407 14.19 -28.42 4.81
N TYR A 408 12.95 -28.03 4.47
CA TYR A 408 12.39 -26.76 4.91
C TYR A 408 12.32 -26.67 6.43
N ASP A 409 11.82 -27.71 7.11
CA ASP A 409 11.66 -27.72 8.56
C ASP A 409 13.00 -27.57 9.29
N ALA A 410 14.03 -28.31 8.85
CA ALA A 410 15.38 -28.18 9.39
C ALA A 410 15.90 -26.74 9.25
N ARG A 411 15.74 -26.15 8.05
CA ARG A 411 16.19 -24.77 7.81
C ARG A 411 15.35 -23.73 8.55
N ALA A 412 14.06 -23.98 8.74
CA ALA A 412 13.17 -23.11 9.51
C ALA A 412 13.56 -23.07 10.98
N ILE A 413 13.90 -24.22 11.57
CA ILE A 413 14.37 -24.31 12.96
C ILE A 413 15.69 -23.56 13.11
N GLU A 414 16.63 -23.72 12.17
CA GLU A 414 17.92 -23.00 12.19
C GLU A 414 17.75 -21.47 12.15
N ILE A 415 16.84 -20.96 11.32
CA ILE A 415 16.69 -19.52 11.09
C ILE A 415 15.79 -18.85 12.16
N TYR A 416 14.69 -19.50 12.53
CA TYR A 416 13.64 -18.90 13.34
C TYR A 416 13.57 -19.45 14.77
N GLY A 417 14.38 -20.47 15.09
CA GLY A 417 14.45 -21.07 16.42
C GLY A 417 13.11 -21.66 16.89
N GLU A 418 12.81 -21.48 18.17
CA GLU A 418 11.60 -22.01 18.82
C GLU A 418 10.29 -21.49 18.20
N GLY A 419 10.34 -20.35 17.50
CA GLY A 419 9.18 -19.78 16.81
C GLY A 419 8.91 -20.35 15.42
N ALA A 420 9.76 -21.25 14.92
CA ALA A 420 9.70 -21.78 13.57
C ALA A 420 8.40 -22.55 13.31
N ARG A 421 7.66 -22.12 12.28
CA ARG A 421 6.54 -22.93 11.77
C ARG A 421 7.08 -24.06 10.88
N VAL A 422 6.98 -25.28 11.38
CA VAL A 422 7.39 -26.52 10.70
C VAL A 422 6.19 -27.28 10.13
N ASN A 423 6.45 -28.11 9.13
CA ASN A 423 5.49 -29.04 8.53
C ASN A 423 5.28 -30.29 9.41
N PHE A 424 6.34 -30.77 10.07
CA PHE A 424 6.35 -31.96 10.91
C PHE A 424 6.78 -31.61 12.34
N PRO A 425 5.85 -31.13 13.19
CA PRO A 425 6.17 -30.86 14.58
C PRO A 425 6.50 -32.16 15.31
N VAL A 426 7.67 -32.21 15.94
CA VAL A 426 8.02 -33.29 16.88
C VAL A 426 7.15 -33.07 18.12
N LYS A 427 6.25 -34.00 18.41
CA LYS A 427 5.39 -33.95 19.59
C LYS A 427 6.15 -34.30 20.86
#